data_AF-A0A2A5CRC1-F1
#
_entry.id   AF-A0A2A5CRC1-F1
#
_cell.length_a   1.000
_cell.length_b   1.000
_cell.length_c   1.000
_cell.angle_alpha   90.00
_cell.angle_beta   90.00
_cell.angle_gamma   90.00
#
_symmetry.space_group_name_H-M   'P 1'
#
loop_
_entity.id
_entity.type
_entity.pdbx_description
1 polymer ?
#
loop_
_entity_poly.entity_id
_entity_poly.type
_entity_poly.pdbx_seq_one_letter_code
_entity_poly.pdbx_strand_id
1 'polypeptide(L)'
;MGSLLFGFKGRINASQLLKGFIVVIIISFILGMIPYFSIDLWWLSSFGIVLIWPWLALFAKRFHDAGKSGWLALLPLLVSFAINFGVGQVLSKMIPIDTSASEEMAASGDVGGAMTAAIEASIPHIIPGAIAGIVVTLAIVFLFNAMIKSDPEENQFGAPTN
;
A
#
# COMPACT_ATOMS: atom_id res chain seq x y z
N MET A 1 2.98 -11.33 -17.05
CA MET A 1 2.59 -10.62 -15.80
C MET A 1 2.04 -9.20 -16.04
N GLY A 2 2.24 -8.57 -17.21
CA GLY A 2 1.72 -7.20 -17.46
C GLY A 2 0.20 -7.05 -17.28
N SER A 3 -0.61 -8.01 -17.73
CA SER A 3 -2.07 -7.97 -17.49
C SER A 3 -2.45 -8.20 -16.01
N LEU A 4 -1.53 -8.72 -15.19
CA LEU A 4 -1.78 -9.04 -13.78
C LEU A 4 -1.87 -7.78 -12.92
N LEU A 5 -1.06 -6.76 -13.19
CA LEU A 5 -1.02 -5.56 -12.35
C LEU A 5 -1.87 -4.41 -12.90
N PHE A 6 -2.16 -4.39 -14.20
CA PHE A 6 -2.79 -3.22 -14.82
C PHE A 6 -4.22 -3.44 -15.31
N GLY A 7 -4.66 -4.70 -15.46
CA GLY A 7 -5.99 -5.04 -15.96
C GLY A 7 -6.93 -5.57 -14.89
N PHE A 8 -8.21 -5.15 -14.94
CA PHE A 8 -9.29 -5.66 -14.08
C PHE A 8 -9.97 -6.94 -14.61
N LYS A 9 -9.72 -7.30 -15.88
CA LYS A 9 -10.38 -8.44 -16.51
C LYS A 9 -9.73 -9.77 -16.14
N GLY A 10 -10.55 -10.80 -16.04
CA GLY A 10 -10.14 -12.17 -15.77
C GLY A 10 -10.19 -12.56 -14.30
N ARG A 11 -9.68 -13.75 -14.02
CA ARG A 11 -9.66 -14.40 -12.71
C ARG A 11 -8.21 -14.70 -12.32
N ILE A 12 -7.91 -14.65 -11.02
CA ILE A 12 -6.59 -15.03 -10.49
C ILE A 12 -6.74 -15.96 -9.29
N ASN A 13 -5.85 -16.95 -9.20
CA ASN A 13 -5.79 -17.84 -8.05
C ASN A 13 -5.05 -17.19 -6.87
N ALA A 14 -5.12 -17.85 -5.70
CA ALA A 14 -4.48 -17.41 -4.47
C ALA A 14 -2.97 -17.15 -4.61
N SER A 15 -2.24 -18.00 -5.34
CA SER A 15 -0.80 -17.85 -5.53
C SER A 15 -0.46 -16.64 -6.40
N GLN A 16 -1.22 -16.41 -7.46
CA GLN A 16 -1.05 -15.26 -8.36
C GLN A 16 -1.35 -13.94 -7.65
N LEU A 17 -2.37 -13.90 -6.78
CA LEU A 17 -2.65 -12.75 -5.93
C LEU A 17 -1.44 -12.39 -5.08
N LEU A 18 -0.89 -13.37 -4.33
CA LEU A 18 0.26 -13.14 -3.45
C LEU A 18 1.49 -12.67 -4.24
N LYS A 19 1.80 -13.32 -5.38
CA LYS A 19 2.91 -12.90 -6.25
C LYS A 19 2.75 -11.46 -6.74
N GLY A 20 1.53 -11.07 -7.14
CA GLY A 20 1.23 -9.70 -7.55
C GLY A 20 1.46 -8.71 -6.40
N PHE A 21 0.98 -9.03 -5.20
CA PHE A 21 1.16 -8.19 -4.03
C PHE A 21 2.61 -8.09 -3.56
N ILE A 22 3.42 -9.14 -3.68
CA ILE A 22 4.85 -9.07 -3.39
C ILE A 22 5.52 -8.00 -4.26
N VAL A 23 5.19 -7.92 -5.55
CA VAL A 23 5.72 -6.87 -6.43
C VAL A 23 5.28 -5.49 -5.96
N VAL A 24 3.99 -5.31 -5.62
CA VAL A 24 3.46 -4.03 -5.11
C VAL A 24 4.18 -3.64 -3.81
N ILE A 25 4.37 -4.58 -2.88
CA ILE A 25 5.07 -4.36 -1.61
C ILE A 25 6.51 -3.92 -1.84
N ILE A 26 7.25 -4.59 -2.73
CA ILE A 26 8.65 -4.25 -3.02
C ILE A 26 8.75 -2.83 -3.57
N ILE A 27 7.88 -2.46 -4.52
CA ILE A 27 7.89 -1.10 -5.09
C ILE A 27 7.51 -0.07 -4.03
N SER A 28 6.46 -0.33 -3.23
CA SER A 28 6.06 0.54 -2.12
C SER A 28 7.19 0.74 -1.11
N PHE A 29 7.93 -0.33 -0.77
CA PHE A 29 9.07 -0.28 0.13
C PHE A 29 10.18 0.59 -0.44
N ILE A 30 10.57 0.38 -1.71
CA ILE A 30 11.60 1.18 -2.36
C ILE A 30 11.22 2.65 -2.36
N LEU A 31 9.98 2.99 -2.75
CA LEU A 31 9.49 4.37 -2.79
C LEU A 31 9.45 5.00 -1.39
N GLY A 32 8.97 4.27 -0.38
CA GLY A 32 8.90 4.76 1.00
C GLY A 32 10.27 4.94 1.67
N MET A 33 11.29 4.23 1.18
CA MET A 33 12.65 4.34 1.70
C MET A 33 13.47 5.48 1.11
N ILE A 34 13.00 6.15 0.05
CA ILE A 34 13.77 7.22 -0.62
C ILE A 34 14.22 8.33 0.35
N PRO A 35 13.35 8.89 1.21
CA PRO A 35 13.74 10.01 2.09
C PRO A 35 14.81 9.62 3.12
N TYR A 36 14.95 8.33 3.43
CA TYR A 36 15.99 7.83 4.32
C TYR A 36 17.39 7.92 3.70
N PHE A 37 17.50 7.77 2.38
CA PHE A 37 18.79 7.82 1.67
C PHE A 37 19.07 9.19 1.07
N SER A 38 18.03 9.91 0.64
CA SER A 38 18.16 11.23 0.04
C SER A 38 16.89 12.03 0.29
N ILE A 39 17.02 13.05 1.14
CA ILE A 39 15.90 13.93 1.44
C ILE A 39 15.49 14.75 0.22
N ASP A 40 16.42 15.17 -0.64
CA ASP A 40 16.13 15.95 -1.86
C ASP A 40 15.21 15.20 -2.85
N LEU A 41 15.19 13.88 -2.77
CA LEU A 41 14.36 13.00 -3.61
C LEU A 41 13.04 12.59 -2.94
N TRP A 42 12.69 13.17 -1.79
CA TRP A 42 11.51 12.78 -1.01
C TRP A 42 10.22 12.73 -1.84
N TRP A 43 10.08 13.63 -2.81
CA TRP A 43 8.91 13.78 -3.67
C TRP A 43 8.61 12.53 -4.51
N LEU A 44 9.64 11.70 -4.79
CA LEU A 44 9.46 10.42 -5.48
C LEU A 44 8.59 9.45 -4.68
N SER A 45 8.61 9.54 -3.35
CA SER A 45 7.77 8.71 -2.46
C SER A 45 6.28 8.91 -2.75
N SER A 46 5.90 10.09 -3.23
CA SER A 46 4.51 10.43 -3.60
C SER A 46 3.97 9.60 -4.76
N PHE A 47 4.84 9.03 -5.62
CA PHE A 47 4.40 8.10 -6.67
C PHE A 47 3.85 6.79 -6.13
N GLY A 48 4.00 6.51 -4.82
CA GLY A 48 3.36 5.38 -4.16
C GLY A 48 1.84 5.37 -4.35
N ILE A 49 1.20 6.53 -4.56
CA ILE A 49 -0.24 6.60 -4.84
C ILE A 49 -0.66 5.82 -6.10
N VAL A 50 0.23 5.71 -7.09
CA VAL A 50 -0.03 4.96 -8.33
C VAL A 50 -0.22 3.47 -8.05
N LEU A 51 0.34 2.96 -6.95
CA LEU A 51 0.23 1.56 -6.53
C LEU A 51 -1.16 1.18 -6.02
N ILE A 52 -2.06 2.15 -5.82
CA ILE A 52 -3.48 1.87 -5.56
C ILE A 52 -4.11 1.17 -6.77
N TRP A 53 -3.67 1.48 -8.00
CA TRP A 53 -4.20 0.83 -9.20
C TRP A 53 -3.96 -0.68 -9.23
N PRO A 54 -2.71 -1.20 -9.13
CA PRO A 54 -2.48 -2.63 -9.09
C PRO A 54 -3.12 -3.29 -7.86
N TRP A 55 -3.23 -2.59 -6.73
CA TRP A 55 -3.97 -3.09 -5.57
C TRP A 55 -5.43 -3.44 -5.92
N LEU A 56 -6.13 -2.50 -6.54
CA LEU A 56 -7.52 -2.68 -6.97
C LEU A 56 -7.64 -3.75 -8.06
N ALA A 57 -6.74 -3.73 -9.06
CA ALA A 57 -6.76 -4.69 -10.16
C ALA A 57 -6.59 -6.14 -9.67
N LEU A 58 -5.68 -6.38 -8.72
CA LEU A 58 -5.43 -7.69 -8.13
C LEU A 58 -6.65 -8.20 -7.35
N PHE A 59 -7.18 -7.41 -6.40
CA PHE A 59 -8.34 -7.84 -5.62
C PHE A 59 -9.60 -7.98 -6.46
N ALA A 60 -9.83 -7.11 -7.46
CA ALA A 60 -10.99 -7.22 -8.33
C ALA A 60 -11.00 -8.58 -9.05
N LYS A 61 -9.86 -9.01 -9.60
CA LYS A 61 -9.74 -10.33 -10.23
C LYS A 61 -9.87 -11.49 -9.25
N ARG A 62 -9.47 -11.31 -7.99
CA ARG A 62 -9.69 -12.32 -6.94
C ARG A 62 -11.18 -12.44 -6.61
N PHE A 63 -11.91 -11.32 -6.55
CA PHE A 63 -13.36 -11.34 -6.36
C PHE A 63 -14.11 -11.89 -7.58
N HIS A 64 -13.64 -11.60 -8.80
CA HIS A 64 -14.14 -12.22 -10.03
C HIS A 64 -13.96 -13.75 -10.00
N ASP A 65 -12.85 -14.24 -9.45
CA ASP A 65 -12.64 -15.67 -9.29
C ASP A 65 -13.64 -16.34 -8.34
N ALA A 66 -14.27 -15.57 -7.44
CA ALA A 66 -15.36 -16.02 -6.58
C ALA A 66 -16.76 -15.71 -7.15
N GLY A 67 -16.85 -15.32 -8.43
CA GLY A 67 -18.11 -14.93 -9.07
C GLY A 67 -18.70 -13.60 -8.56
N LYS A 68 -17.94 -12.83 -7.78
CA LYS A 68 -18.42 -11.57 -7.18
C LYS A 68 -18.00 -10.34 -7.98
N SER A 69 -18.61 -9.20 -7.66
CA SER A 69 -18.28 -7.91 -8.27
C SER A 69 -16.87 -7.44 -7.90
N GLY A 70 -16.11 -6.95 -8.88
CA GLY A 70 -14.79 -6.35 -8.68
C GLY A 70 -14.80 -5.11 -7.77
N TRP A 71 -15.95 -4.45 -7.60
CA TRP A 71 -16.11 -3.31 -6.67
C TRP A 71 -15.83 -3.69 -5.21
N LEU A 72 -15.95 -4.97 -4.86
CA LEU A 72 -15.57 -5.46 -3.52
C LEU A 72 -14.06 -5.30 -3.24
N ALA A 73 -13.23 -5.05 -4.24
CA ALA A 73 -11.82 -4.71 -4.07
C ALA A 73 -11.59 -3.41 -3.27
N LEU A 74 -12.60 -2.53 -3.19
CA LEU A 74 -12.55 -1.35 -2.32
C LEU A 74 -12.51 -1.72 -0.84
N LEU A 75 -13.13 -2.84 -0.44
CA LEU A 75 -13.16 -3.27 0.96
C LEU A 75 -11.76 -3.57 1.53
N PRO A 76 -10.93 -4.45 0.96
CA PRO A 76 -9.57 -4.67 1.45
C PRO A 76 -8.70 -3.42 1.37
N LEU A 77 -8.93 -2.54 0.39
CA LEU A 77 -8.22 -1.26 0.31
C LEU A 77 -8.56 -0.34 1.50
N LEU A 78 -9.85 -0.16 1.79
CA LEU A 78 -10.30 0.68 2.91
C LEU A 78 -9.85 0.11 4.27
N VAL A 79 -9.93 -1.21 4.45
CA VAL A 79 -9.41 -1.88 5.64
C VAL A 79 -7.90 -1.67 5.77
N SER A 80 -7.15 -1.76 4.67
CA SER A 80 -5.71 -1.49 4.66
C SER A 80 -5.37 -0.07 5.04
N PHE A 81 -6.10 0.91 4.49
CA PHE A 81 -5.91 2.30 4.84
C PHE A 81 -6.20 2.56 6.32
N ALA A 82 -7.32 2.05 6.84
CA ALA A 82 -7.70 2.23 8.25
C ALA A 82 -6.68 1.61 9.22
N ILE A 83 -6.19 0.39 8.94
CA ILE A 83 -5.19 -0.26 9.79
C ILE A 83 -3.85 0.47 9.72
N ASN A 84 -3.37 0.83 8.53
CA ASN A 84 -2.12 1.58 8.39
C ASN A 84 -2.20 2.97 9.05
N PHE A 85 -3.34 3.65 8.95
CA PHE A 85 -3.57 4.91 9.67
C PHE A 85 -3.45 4.71 11.19
N GLY A 86 -4.13 3.70 11.74
CA GLY A 86 -4.04 3.39 13.17
C GLY A 86 -2.62 3.03 13.61
N VAL A 87 -1.90 2.21 12.82
CA VAL A 87 -0.50 1.86 13.07
C VAL A 87 0.40 3.10 13.05
N GLY A 88 0.19 4.02 12.10
CA GLY A 88 0.91 5.28 12.05
C GLY A 88 0.73 6.12 13.33
N GLN A 89 -0.51 6.23 13.83
CA GLN A 89 -0.80 6.93 15.09
C GLN A 89 -0.12 6.28 16.30
N VAL A 90 -0.03 4.94 16.33
CA VAL A 90 0.67 4.22 17.39
C VAL A 90 2.18 4.47 17.30
N LEU A 91 2.76 4.38 16.10
CA LEU A 91 4.19 4.62 15.88
C LEU A 91 4.60 6.04 16.30
N SER A 92 3.82 7.07 15.93
CA SER A 92 4.10 8.45 16.34
C SER A 92 4.01 8.71 17.84
N LYS A 93 3.31 7.85 18.59
CA LYS A 93 3.30 7.91 20.07
C LYS A 93 4.49 7.18 20.68
N MET A 94 4.99 6.13 20.01
CA MET A 94 6.13 5.34 20.48
C MET A 94 7.47 5.98 20.16
N ILE A 95 7.54 6.70 19.04
CA ILE A 95 8.72 7.41 18.56
C ILE A 95 8.27 8.87 18.39
N PRO A 96 8.66 9.79 19.29
CA PRO A 96 8.28 11.19 19.15
C PRO A 96 8.92 11.81 17.90
N ILE A 97 8.16 12.66 17.20
CA ILE A 97 8.67 13.50 16.11
C ILE A 97 8.86 14.90 16.69
N ASP A 98 10.09 15.42 16.60
CA ASP A 98 10.38 16.81 16.96
C ASP A 98 10.04 17.72 15.78
N THR A 99 8.94 18.46 15.89
CA THR A 99 8.45 19.36 14.84
C THR A 99 8.91 20.81 15.02
N SER A 100 9.67 21.12 16.07
CA SER A 100 10.04 22.50 16.43
C SER A 100 10.71 23.27 15.29
N ALA A 101 11.72 22.68 14.64
CA ALA A 101 12.41 23.27 13.50
C ALA A 101 11.48 23.50 12.30
N SER A 102 10.56 22.56 12.02
CA SER A 102 9.58 22.70 10.94
C SER A 102 8.57 23.81 11.20
N GLU A 103 8.15 23.99 12.47
CA GLU A 103 7.21 25.03 12.88
C GLU A 103 7.83 26.43 12.82
N GLU A 104 9.08 26.58 13.24
CA GLU A 104 9.82 27.84 13.15
C GLU A 104 10.00 28.29 11.69
N MET A 105 10.40 27.38 10.81
CA MET A 105 10.54 27.66 9.38
C MET A 105 9.20 27.98 8.71
N ALA A 106 8.13 27.27 9.09
CA ALA A 106 6.79 27.57 8.57
C ALA A 106 6.33 28.98 9.01
N ALA A 107 6.62 29.36 10.26
CA ALA A 107 6.28 30.67 10.80
C ALA A 107 7.08 31.81 10.15
N SER A 108 8.30 31.55 9.67
CA SER A 108 9.12 32.52 8.93
C SER A 108 8.74 32.65 7.45
N GLY A 109 7.78 31.84 6.97
CA GLY A 109 7.32 31.82 5.59
C GLY A 109 8.15 30.92 4.66
N ASP A 110 9.14 30.20 5.19
CA ASP A 110 9.93 29.23 4.43
C ASP A 110 9.24 27.86 4.40
N VAL A 111 8.25 27.72 3.51
CA VAL A 111 7.49 26.47 3.32
C VAL A 111 8.40 25.32 2.86
N GLY A 112 9.43 25.60 2.07
CA GLY A 112 10.36 24.58 1.55
C GLY A 112 11.27 24.02 2.63
N GLY A 113 11.85 24.92 3.44
CA GLY A 113 12.61 24.56 4.63
C GLY A 113 11.76 23.80 5.64
N ALA A 114 10.55 24.29 5.92
CA ALA A 114 9.62 23.65 6.85
C ALA A 114 9.30 22.20 6.45
N MET A 115 9.06 21.96 5.17
CA MET A 115 8.78 20.63 4.65
C MET A 115 9.99 19.70 4.78
N THR A 116 11.19 20.20 4.44
CA THR A 116 12.44 19.44 4.57
C THR A 116 12.69 19.06 6.03
N ALA A 117 12.57 20.02 6.95
CA ALA A 117 12.72 19.77 8.39
C ALA A 117 11.70 18.75 8.93
N ALA A 118 10.45 18.80 8.47
CA ALA A 118 9.43 17.82 8.87
C ALA A 118 9.76 16.40 8.38
N ILE A 119 10.30 16.27 7.15
CA ILE A 119 10.72 14.97 6.60
C ILE A 119 11.93 14.46 7.35
N GLU A 120 12.91 15.32 7.65
CA GLU A 120 14.09 14.96 8.43
C GLU A 120 13.71 14.43 9.81
N ALA A 121 12.81 15.14 10.51
CA ALA A 121 12.26 14.70 11.79
C ALA A 121 11.51 13.35 11.69
N SER A 122 10.98 13.00 10.52
CA SER A 122 10.30 11.73 10.28
C SER A 122 11.23 10.55 9.96
N ILE A 123 12.52 10.77 9.67
CA ILE A 123 13.49 9.72 9.32
C ILE A 123 13.47 8.53 10.29
N PRO A 124 13.43 8.72 11.63
CA PRO A 124 13.37 7.62 12.59
C PRO A 124 12.13 6.71 12.43
N HIS A 125 11.06 7.22 11.81
CA HIS A 125 9.83 6.47 11.57
C HIS A 125 9.85 5.67 10.28
N ILE A 126 10.75 5.98 9.33
CA ILE A 126 10.71 5.38 7.99
C ILE A 126 10.88 3.86 8.07
N ILE A 127 11.89 3.38 8.79
CA ILE A 127 12.15 1.92 8.89
C ILE A 127 11.03 1.20 9.66
N PRO A 128 10.65 1.63 10.89
CA PRO A 128 9.54 0.99 11.61
C PRO A 128 8.22 1.04 10.82
N GLY A 129 7.93 2.17 10.18
CA GLY A 129 6.75 2.35 9.34
C GLY A 129 6.76 1.44 8.11
N ALA A 130 7.90 1.29 7.44
CA ALA A 130 8.04 0.40 6.29
C ALA A 130 7.83 -1.07 6.69
N ILE A 131 8.43 -1.52 7.80
CA ILE A 131 8.24 -2.88 8.31
C ILE A 131 6.77 -3.11 8.68
N ALA A 132 6.18 -2.20 9.44
CA ALA A 132 4.79 -2.30 9.86
C ALA A 132 3.84 -2.33 8.64
N GLY A 133 4.08 -1.48 7.65
CA GLY A 133 3.32 -1.45 6.40
C GLY A 133 3.40 -2.74 5.59
N ILE A 134 4.58 -3.37 5.51
CA ILE A 134 4.75 -4.70 4.90
C ILE A 134 3.93 -5.75 5.66
N VAL A 135 4.06 -5.80 6.99
CA VAL A 135 3.37 -6.79 7.82
C VAL A 135 1.85 -6.63 7.71
N VAL A 136 1.34 -5.41 7.81
CA VAL A 136 -0.10 -5.10 7.65
C VAL A 136 -0.58 -5.50 6.27
N THR A 137 0.14 -5.12 5.21
CA THR A 137 -0.24 -5.45 3.83
C THR A 137 -0.30 -6.96 3.62
N LEU A 138 0.72 -7.70 4.05
CA LEU A 138 0.73 -9.16 3.95
C LEU A 138 -0.42 -9.76 4.74
N ALA A 139 -0.65 -9.33 5.99
CA ALA A 139 -1.75 -9.83 6.81
C ALA A 139 -3.11 -9.65 6.11
N ILE A 140 -3.35 -8.48 5.53
CA ILE A 140 -4.60 -8.19 4.78
C ILE A 140 -4.72 -9.09 3.55
N VAL A 141 -3.65 -9.21 2.77
CA VAL A 141 -3.63 -10.07 1.58
C VAL A 141 -3.94 -11.51 1.97
N PHE A 142 -3.31 -12.04 3.02
CA PHE A 142 -3.59 -13.40 3.52
C PHE A 142 -5.03 -13.56 4.03
N LEU A 143 -5.51 -12.64 4.86
CA LEU A 143 -6.86 -12.69 5.44
C LEU A 143 -7.94 -12.66 4.35
N PHE A 144 -7.89 -11.68 3.45
CA PHE A 144 -8.88 -11.57 2.38
C PHE A 144 -8.76 -12.73 1.39
N ASN A 145 -7.54 -13.18 1.08
CA ASN A 145 -7.36 -14.33 0.20
C ASN A 145 -7.96 -15.61 0.79
N ALA A 146 -7.84 -15.82 2.11
CA ALA A 146 -8.43 -16.95 2.82
C ALA A 146 -9.96 -16.86 2.91
N MET A 147 -10.52 -15.66 3.00
CA MET A 147 -11.97 -15.43 3.02
C MET A 147 -12.64 -15.61 1.65
N ILE A 148 -11.93 -15.28 0.56
CA ILE A 148 -12.46 -15.39 -0.80
C ILE A 148 -12.31 -16.83 -1.28
N LYS A 149 -13.42 -17.55 -1.41
CA LYS A 149 -13.46 -18.91 -1.98
C LYS A 149 -13.64 -18.84 -3.49
N SER A 150 -12.83 -19.61 -4.21
CA SER A 150 -12.89 -19.72 -5.67
C SER A 150 -14.16 -20.43 -6.11
N ASP A 151 -14.76 -19.93 -7.19
CA ASP A 151 -15.87 -20.57 -7.88
C ASP A 151 -15.33 -21.72 -8.74
N PRO A 152 -15.72 -22.99 -8.49
CA PRO A 152 -15.22 -24.13 -9.25
C PRO A 152 -15.78 -24.18 -10.68
N GLU A 153 -16.84 -23.44 -10.98
CA GLU A 153 -17.47 -23.42 -12.28
C GLU A 153 -16.95 -22.27 -13.16
N GLU A 154 -17.31 -22.33 -14.45
CA GLU A 154 -17.13 -21.21 -15.34
C GLU A 154 -18.11 -20.10 -14.98
N ASN A 155 -17.61 -18.86 -14.90
CA ASN A 155 -18.43 -17.70 -14.59
C ASN A 155 -18.23 -16.60 -15.63
N GLN A 156 -18.98 -15.50 -15.51
CA GLN A 156 -18.95 -14.37 -16.45
C GLN A 156 -17.56 -13.70 -16.63
N PHE A 157 -16.58 -14.04 -15.79
CA PHE A 157 -15.21 -13.52 -15.85
C PHE A 157 -14.19 -14.51 -16.43
N GLY A 158 -14.63 -15.73 -16.78
CA GLY A 158 -13.85 -16.75 -17.48
C GLY A 158 -13.81 -18.10 -16.76
N ALA A 159 -13.00 -19.01 -17.32
CA ALA A 159 -12.79 -20.36 -16.82
C ALA A 159 -12.20 -20.40 -15.39
N PRO A 160 -12.46 -21.48 -14.62
CA PRO A 160 -11.96 -21.64 -13.26
C PRO A 160 -10.44 -21.53 -13.17
N THR A 161 -9.96 -20.94 -12.08
CA THR A 161 -8.54 -20.90 -11.77
C THR A 161 -8.16 -22.15 -11.00
N ASN A 162 -7.30 -22.98 -11.60
CA ASN A 162 -6.70 -24.14 -10.95
C ASN A 162 -5.70 -23.73 -9.87
#